data_AF-A0A662P7V7-F1
#
_entry.id   AF-A0A662P7V7-F1
#
_cell.length_a   1.000
_cell.length_b   1.000
_cell.length_c   1.000
_cell.angle_alpha   90.00
_cell.angle_beta   90.00
_cell.angle_gamma   90.00
#
_symmetry.space_group_name_H-M   'P 1'
#
loop_
_entity.id
_entity.type
_entity.pdbx_description
1 polymer ?
#
loop_
_entity_poly.entity_id
_entity_poly.type
_entity_poly.pdbx_seq_one_letter_code
_entity_poly.pdbx_strand_id
1 'polypeptide(L)'
;MAKKITSADLEERLEKHEVVELEGVEIKGDLEFELSAAGGVAVPPSVLQQALQSVLGVQSLAQVAQAALQSVLGGGVQAGTGETETARKIEAQELATARFEVAKAKWVGKVEEVTLGATSSDGGTREKVVKIGGEKSLPFYNFDHKMPHAPVISVDCFDIPIPLAKAVRGHYEDVMQDPGEWAKKNVREFGADMVTIHLISTDPLINDTPAREAAKTVEEVLQAVKVPIVIGGSGNPEKDPAVLEAAAEAAEGERCLIASANLNMDYKRIANAAKEHGHTILSWTQLDINAQKTLNRYLFKLGVPREDIVIDPTTAALGYGLDYAFTNIERMRISALKGDTDLAFPISCGITNAWGAREAWMKNSPIAEDSDWGPAAYRGPLYEIMTGLTLGVAGGDLFMMMHPKAAAAVKRVTQMLFGAAAKAGAEAGAEEEGRKIKVEDWVSWGGR
;
A
#
# COMPACT_ATOMS: atom_id res chain seq x y z
N MET A 1 -21.89 -10.97 42.76
CA MET A 1 -23.11 -11.72 42.42
C MET A 1 -23.51 -11.31 41.02
N ALA A 2 -23.63 -12.24 40.08
CA ALA A 2 -24.06 -11.92 38.72
C ALA A 2 -25.49 -11.37 38.77
N LYS A 3 -25.76 -10.23 38.12
CA LYS A 3 -27.12 -9.71 38.01
C LYS A 3 -27.94 -10.69 37.17
N LYS A 4 -28.95 -11.32 37.78
CA LYS A 4 -29.99 -12.03 37.02
C LYS A 4 -30.75 -10.98 36.21
N ILE A 5 -30.87 -11.20 34.90
CA ILE A 5 -31.60 -10.33 33.96
C ILE A 5 -32.64 -11.24 33.31
N THR A 6 -33.89 -10.81 33.30
CA THR A 6 -34.97 -11.56 32.63
C THR A 6 -34.98 -11.29 31.13
N SER A 7 -35.66 -12.12 30.34
CA SER A 7 -35.82 -11.86 28.90
C SER A 7 -36.52 -10.53 28.63
N ALA A 8 -37.51 -10.17 29.46
CA ALA A 8 -38.20 -8.88 29.38
C ALA A 8 -37.27 -7.69 29.66
N ASP A 9 -36.37 -7.81 30.64
CA ASP A 9 -35.36 -6.79 30.92
C ASP A 9 -34.36 -6.63 29.76
N LEU A 10 -34.09 -7.71 29.02
CA LEU A 10 -33.22 -7.70 27.85
C LEU A 10 -33.93 -7.06 26.65
N GLU A 11 -35.18 -7.45 26.39
CA GLU A 11 -36.03 -6.87 25.35
C GLU A 11 -36.23 -5.37 25.56
N GLU A 12 -36.57 -4.94 26.78
CA GLU A 12 -36.72 -3.51 27.12
C GLU A 12 -35.42 -2.72 26.85
N ARG A 13 -34.26 -3.34 27.11
CA ARG A 13 -32.96 -2.71 26.82
C ARG A 13 -32.67 -2.65 25.33
N LEU A 14 -32.96 -3.70 24.58
CA LEU A 14 -32.75 -3.73 23.13
C LEU A 14 -33.67 -2.73 22.43
N GLU A 15 -34.95 -2.67 22.80
CA GLU A 15 -35.91 -1.68 22.32
C GLU A 15 -35.49 -0.25 22.68
N LYS A 16 -35.04 -0.02 23.93
CA LYS A 16 -34.54 1.29 24.37
C LYS A 16 -33.36 1.80 23.53
N HIS A 17 -32.58 0.90 22.93
CA HIS A 17 -31.43 1.23 22.10
C HIS A 17 -31.68 1.07 20.60
N GLU A 18 -32.95 0.90 20.18
CA GLU A 18 -33.35 0.70 18.78
C GLU A 18 -32.56 -0.43 18.09
N VAL A 19 -32.17 -1.45 18.86
CA VAL A 19 -31.45 -2.61 18.32
C VAL A 19 -32.47 -3.50 17.61
N VAL A 20 -32.46 -3.44 16.28
CA VAL A 20 -33.41 -4.15 15.43
C VAL A 20 -33.08 -5.65 15.33
N GLU A 21 -31.79 -6.02 15.36
CA GLU A 21 -31.35 -7.41 15.29
C GLU A 21 -29.96 -7.57 15.93
N LEU A 22 -29.67 -8.77 16.48
CA LEU A 22 -28.37 -9.14 17.03
C LEU A 22 -27.73 -10.24 16.17
N GLU A 23 -26.76 -9.87 15.33
CA GLU A 23 -25.99 -10.82 14.52
C GLU A 23 -24.60 -11.09 15.12
N GLY A 24 -24.19 -12.36 15.14
CA GLY A 24 -22.82 -12.77 15.53
C GLY A 24 -22.50 -12.65 17.03
N VAL A 25 -23.51 -12.51 17.90
CA VAL A 25 -23.32 -12.36 19.35
C VAL A 25 -23.42 -13.70 20.07
N GLU A 26 -22.43 -14.03 20.91
CA GLU A 26 -22.44 -15.21 21.78
C GLU A 26 -22.79 -14.78 23.22
N ILE A 27 -24.01 -15.08 23.69
CA ILE A 27 -24.47 -14.75 25.04
C ILE A 27 -24.07 -15.89 25.99
N LYS A 28 -23.19 -15.62 26.96
CA LYS A 28 -22.72 -16.61 27.96
C LYS A 28 -23.40 -16.40 29.31
N GLY A 29 -24.15 -17.40 29.77
CA GLY A 29 -24.78 -17.41 31.09
C GLY A 29 -25.56 -18.71 31.35
N ASP A 30 -25.95 -18.94 32.62
CA ASP A 30 -26.84 -20.02 33.01
C ASP A 30 -28.30 -19.63 32.71
N LEU A 31 -28.98 -20.39 31.85
CA LEU A 31 -30.38 -20.15 31.47
C LEU A 31 -31.32 -20.97 32.36
N GLU A 32 -32.18 -20.31 33.14
CA GLU A 32 -33.29 -20.92 33.88
C GLU A 32 -34.61 -20.55 33.20
N PHE A 33 -35.42 -21.55 32.82
CA PHE A 33 -36.77 -21.34 32.26
C PHE A 33 -37.83 -21.67 33.30
N GLU A 34 -38.64 -20.68 33.71
CA GLU A 34 -39.87 -20.92 34.48
C GLU A 34 -41.09 -20.92 33.55
N LEU A 35 -41.74 -22.08 33.43
CA LEU A 35 -43.00 -22.23 32.70
C LEU A 35 -44.16 -22.18 33.71
N SER A 36 -44.84 -21.04 33.80
CA SER A 36 -46.11 -20.96 34.54
C SER A 36 -47.28 -21.23 33.59
N ALA A 37 -48.05 -22.29 33.86
CA ALA A 37 -49.32 -22.53 33.18
C ALA A 37 -50.36 -21.50 33.65
N ALA A 38 -50.77 -20.60 32.77
CA ALA A 38 -51.94 -19.77 33.02
C ALA A 38 -53.20 -20.66 32.95
N GLY A 39 -53.73 -21.00 34.11
CA GLY A 39 -55.05 -21.64 34.25
C GLY A 39 -55.05 -23.17 34.15
N GLY A 40 -54.63 -23.86 35.23
CA GLY A 40 -55.24 -25.10 35.73
C GLY A 40 -55.43 -26.33 34.81
N VAL A 41 -54.93 -26.34 33.59
CA VAL A 41 -55.03 -27.49 32.67
C VAL A 41 -53.64 -28.04 32.40
N ALA A 42 -53.44 -29.33 32.68
CA ALA A 42 -52.18 -30.00 32.42
C ALA A 42 -51.91 -30.06 30.91
N VAL A 43 -50.83 -29.40 30.48
CA VAL A 43 -50.37 -29.43 29.09
C VAL A 43 -49.69 -30.79 28.82
N PRO A 44 -50.07 -31.53 27.76
CA PRO A 44 -49.46 -32.81 27.45
C PRO A 44 -47.96 -32.68 27.20
N PRO A 45 -47.11 -33.62 27.66
CA PRO A 45 -45.66 -33.56 27.46
C PRO A 45 -45.24 -33.43 25.99
N SER A 46 -46.03 -33.95 25.06
CA SER A 46 -45.80 -33.83 23.61
C SER A 46 -45.90 -32.39 23.09
N VAL A 47 -46.81 -31.59 23.65
CA VAL A 47 -46.98 -30.17 23.28
C VAL A 47 -45.82 -29.34 23.84
N LEU A 48 -45.38 -29.66 25.06
CA LEU A 48 -44.18 -29.05 25.67
C LEU A 48 -42.91 -29.37 24.88
N GLN A 49 -42.77 -30.61 24.40
CA GLN A 49 -41.60 -31.03 23.63
C GLN A 49 -41.57 -30.40 22.23
N GLN A 50 -42.73 -30.14 21.63
CA GLN A 50 -42.87 -29.48 20.33
C GLN A 50 -42.63 -27.96 20.42
N ALA A 51 -43.03 -27.32 21.53
CA ALA A 51 -42.69 -25.92 21.83
C ALA A 51 -41.18 -25.74 22.09
N LEU A 52 -40.54 -26.67 22.82
CA LEU A 52 -39.10 -26.64 23.02
C LEU A 52 -38.32 -26.85 21.71
N GLN A 53 -38.81 -27.73 20.83
CA GLN A 53 -38.20 -28.00 19.52
C GLN A 53 -38.33 -26.83 18.53
N SER A 54 -39.35 -25.98 18.65
CA SER A 54 -39.50 -24.78 17.80
C SER A 54 -38.66 -23.59 18.29
N VAL A 55 -38.34 -23.54 19.58
CA VAL A 55 -37.40 -22.54 20.14
C VAL A 55 -35.93 -22.93 19.86
N LEU A 56 -35.63 -24.24 19.80
CA LEU A 56 -34.29 -24.77 19.47
C LEU A 56 -34.09 -25.04 17.97
N GLY A 57 -35.16 -25.07 17.17
CA GLY A 57 -35.15 -25.38 15.75
C GLY A 57 -35.59 -24.17 14.93
N VAL A 58 -34.67 -23.62 14.13
CA VAL A 58 -34.86 -22.53 13.17
C VAL A 58 -36.11 -22.76 12.30
N GLN A 59 -37.25 -22.17 12.67
CA GLN A 59 -38.39 -21.96 11.78
C GLN A 59 -38.91 -20.53 11.93
N SER A 60 -39.07 -19.86 10.80
CA SER A 60 -39.17 -18.41 10.67
C SER A 60 -40.37 -17.79 11.40
N LEU A 61 -40.09 -16.73 12.17
CA LEU A 61 -41.05 -15.78 12.77
C LEU A 61 -42.17 -15.30 11.82
N ALA A 62 -41.95 -15.39 10.50
CA ALA A 62 -42.92 -15.03 9.46
C ALA A 62 -44.28 -15.76 9.57
N GLN A 63 -44.30 -17.05 9.97
CA GLN A 63 -45.56 -17.80 10.08
C GLN A 63 -46.38 -17.44 11.32
N VAL A 64 -45.71 -17.01 12.41
CA VAL A 64 -46.39 -16.53 13.63
C VAL A 64 -46.96 -15.13 13.40
N ALA A 65 -46.25 -14.26 12.69
CA ALA A 65 -46.70 -12.92 12.34
C ALA A 65 -47.94 -12.93 11.42
N GLN A 66 -48.05 -13.90 10.51
CA GLN A 66 -49.16 -13.97 9.55
C GLN A 66 -50.49 -14.37 10.20
N ALA A 67 -50.46 -15.17 11.28
CA ALA A 67 -51.65 -15.53 12.06
C ALA A 67 -52.15 -14.36 12.92
N ALA A 68 -51.25 -13.49 13.40
CA ALA A 68 -51.60 -12.30 14.16
C ALA A 68 -52.16 -11.16 13.27
N LEU A 69 -51.76 -11.10 12.00
CA LEU A 69 -52.22 -10.05 11.08
C LEU A 69 -53.68 -10.24 10.61
N GLN A 70 -54.18 -11.48 10.55
CA GLN A 70 -55.56 -11.77 10.16
C GLN A 70 -56.59 -11.46 11.27
N SER A 71 -56.20 -11.41 12.54
CA SER A 71 -57.11 -11.07 13.64
C SER A 71 -57.30 -9.55 13.84
N VAL A 72 -56.41 -8.73 13.26
CA VAL A 72 -56.44 -7.26 13.41
C VAL A 72 -57.15 -6.54 12.25
N LEU A 73 -57.31 -7.18 11.08
CA LEU A 73 -57.93 -6.58 9.88
C LEU A 73 -59.47 -6.49 9.90
N GLY A 74 -60.11 -6.64 11.07
CA GLY A 74 -61.57 -6.56 11.24
C GLY A 74 -62.14 -5.19 11.66
N GLY A 75 -61.30 -4.18 11.90
CA GLY A 75 -61.76 -2.87 12.39
C GLY A 75 -61.13 -1.72 11.62
N GLY A 76 -61.95 -0.93 10.93
CA GLY A 76 -61.49 0.24 10.17
C GLY A 76 -60.80 1.28 11.05
N VAL A 77 -59.69 1.84 10.57
CA VAL A 77 -58.94 2.90 11.24
C VAL A 77 -58.91 4.15 10.37
N GLN A 78 -59.49 5.23 10.91
CA GLN A 78 -59.37 6.60 10.41
C GLN A 78 -57.94 7.08 10.53
N ALA A 79 -57.46 7.76 9.48
CA ALA A 79 -56.19 8.48 9.49
C ALA A 79 -56.27 9.68 10.44
N GLY A 80 -55.53 9.63 11.54
CA GLY A 80 -55.28 10.76 12.43
C GLY A 80 -53.89 11.32 12.17
N THR A 81 -53.83 12.52 11.60
CA THR A 81 -52.63 13.37 11.55
C THR A 81 -52.27 13.85 12.95
N GLY A 82 -51.16 13.35 13.50
CA GLY A 82 -50.61 13.79 14.77
C GLY A 82 -49.10 13.87 14.69
N GLU A 83 -48.58 15.09 14.49
CA GLU A 83 -47.16 15.39 14.71
C GLU A 83 -46.78 15.08 16.16
N THR A 84 -45.73 14.28 16.37
CA THR A 84 -45.02 14.23 17.66
C THR A 84 -43.54 13.94 17.42
N GLU A 85 -42.82 14.98 17.00
CA GLU A 85 -41.38 15.05 17.23
C GLU A 85 -41.17 15.39 18.72
N THR A 86 -40.97 14.35 19.55
CA THR A 86 -40.31 14.53 20.84
C THR A 86 -38.90 13.98 20.71
N ALA A 87 -37.95 14.87 20.45
CA ALA A 87 -36.53 14.57 20.59
C ALA A 87 -36.24 14.12 22.03
N ARG A 88 -36.21 12.80 22.25
CA ARG A 88 -35.80 12.22 23.53
C ARG A 88 -34.31 12.55 23.75
N LYS A 89 -34.02 13.31 24.81
CA LYS A 89 -32.66 13.47 25.32
C LYS A 89 -32.14 12.08 25.72
N ILE A 90 -31.19 11.55 24.96
CA ILE A 90 -30.41 10.39 25.37
C ILE A 90 -29.50 10.86 26.51
N GLU A 91 -29.81 10.48 27.75
CA GLU A 91 -28.88 10.63 28.86
C GLU A 91 -27.65 9.76 28.56
N ALA A 92 -26.48 10.39 28.41
CA ALA A 92 -25.21 9.70 28.22
C ALA A 92 -24.91 8.85 29.45
N GLN A 93 -25.22 7.56 29.39
CA GLN A 93 -24.81 6.61 30.41
C GLN A 93 -23.30 6.39 30.31
N GLU A 94 -22.59 6.40 31.44
CA GLU A 94 -21.17 6.03 31.48
C GLU A 94 -21.01 4.62 30.91
N LEU A 95 -20.33 4.52 29.77
CA LEU A 95 -19.97 3.26 29.16
C LEU A 95 -19.04 2.50 30.11
N ALA A 96 -19.23 1.19 30.21
CA ALA A 96 -18.33 0.33 30.97
C ALA A 96 -16.89 0.50 30.46
N THR A 97 -15.96 0.81 31.37
CA THR A 97 -14.55 0.92 31.01
C THR A 97 -14.01 -0.46 30.63
N ALA A 98 -13.75 -0.67 29.35
CA ALA A 98 -13.07 -1.85 28.82
C ALA A 98 -11.66 -1.47 28.34
N ARG A 99 -10.66 -2.29 28.67
CA ARG A 99 -9.29 -2.14 28.16
C ARG A 99 -9.17 -2.93 26.86
N PHE A 100 -8.92 -2.23 25.76
CA PHE A 100 -8.54 -2.84 24.49
C PHE A 100 -7.02 -2.99 24.43
N GLU A 101 -6.55 -4.20 24.14
CA GLU A 101 -5.14 -4.46 23.83
C GLU A 101 -5.06 -5.14 22.46
N VAL A 102 -4.24 -4.59 21.57
CA VAL A 102 -3.99 -5.21 20.27
C VAL A 102 -3.08 -6.43 20.47
N ALA A 103 -3.55 -7.59 20.02
CA ALA A 103 -2.72 -8.80 20.01
C ALA A 103 -1.54 -8.59 19.06
N LYS A 104 -0.31 -8.73 19.58
CA LYS A 104 0.89 -8.61 18.77
C LYS A 104 1.20 -9.90 18.02
N ALA A 105 1.47 -9.80 16.72
CA ALA A 105 1.96 -10.93 15.96
C ALA A 105 3.42 -11.24 16.34
N LYS A 106 3.78 -12.54 16.36
CA LYS A 106 5.16 -12.98 16.56
C LYS A 106 5.81 -13.27 15.22
N TRP A 107 6.77 -12.45 14.84
CA TRP A 107 7.62 -12.64 13.66
C TRP A 107 9.01 -13.12 14.10
N VAL A 108 9.59 -14.05 13.36
CA VAL A 108 10.92 -14.63 13.68
C VAL A 108 12.01 -14.14 12.73
N GLY A 109 11.61 -13.76 11.51
CA GLY A 109 12.49 -13.18 10.51
C GLY A 109 12.52 -11.66 10.58
N LYS A 110 13.38 -11.09 9.74
CA LYS A 110 13.53 -9.66 9.50
C LYS A 110 13.87 -9.47 8.03
N VAL A 111 13.60 -8.30 7.48
CA VAL A 111 14.17 -7.89 6.20
C VAL A 111 15.55 -7.28 6.42
N GLU A 112 16.47 -7.47 5.47
CA GLU A 112 17.77 -6.83 5.50
C GLU A 112 17.64 -5.31 5.41
N GLU A 113 18.58 -4.58 6.02
CA GLU A 113 18.70 -3.13 5.84
C GLU A 113 19.74 -2.87 4.76
N VAL A 114 19.36 -2.12 3.72
CA VAL A 114 20.24 -1.73 2.62
C VAL A 114 20.51 -0.23 2.73
N THR A 115 21.78 0.16 2.60
CA THR A 115 22.20 1.56 2.55
C THR A 115 22.58 1.94 1.12
N LEU A 116 21.94 2.97 0.61
CA LEU A 116 22.08 3.53 -0.74
C LEU A 116 22.78 4.89 -0.67
N GLY A 117 23.79 5.08 -1.52
CA GLY A 117 24.66 6.24 -1.50
C GLY A 117 25.80 6.11 -0.51
N ALA A 118 26.88 6.86 -0.76
CA ALA A 118 28.04 6.96 0.10
C ALA A 118 28.42 8.44 0.27
N THR A 119 28.67 8.83 1.52
CA THR A 119 29.15 10.19 1.83
C THR A 119 30.66 10.27 1.73
N SER A 120 31.24 11.47 1.93
CA SER A 120 32.69 11.63 1.96
C SER A 120 33.39 10.80 3.03
N SER A 121 32.72 10.44 4.13
CA SER A 121 33.31 9.53 5.14
C SER A 121 33.34 8.07 4.70
N ASP A 122 32.52 7.72 3.70
CA ASP A 122 32.38 6.36 3.15
C ASP A 122 33.09 6.20 1.80
N GLY A 123 33.75 7.26 1.31
CA GLY A 123 34.45 7.28 0.03
C GLY A 123 33.64 7.78 -1.18
N GLY A 124 32.37 8.17 -0.98
CA GLY A 124 31.52 8.75 -2.03
C GLY A 124 31.40 10.27 -1.96
N THR A 125 30.49 10.84 -2.75
CA THR A 125 30.29 12.30 -2.83
C THR A 125 28.86 12.75 -2.54
N ARG A 126 27.99 11.84 -2.07
CA ARG A 126 26.63 12.16 -1.64
C ARG A 126 26.66 12.98 -0.34
N GLU A 127 25.65 13.84 -0.14
CA GLU A 127 25.49 14.57 1.14
C GLU A 127 24.87 13.72 2.23
N LYS A 128 24.05 12.74 1.83
CA LYS A 128 23.35 11.83 2.73
C LYS A 128 23.23 10.45 2.09
N VAL A 129 23.12 9.45 2.95
CA VAL A 129 22.70 8.11 2.55
C VAL A 129 21.21 7.95 2.74
N VAL A 130 20.62 7.01 2.00
CA VAL A 130 19.23 6.56 2.17
C VAL A 130 19.26 5.11 2.63
N LYS A 131 18.45 4.79 3.64
CA LYS A 131 18.32 3.43 4.15
C LYS A 131 16.92 2.91 3.91
N ILE A 132 16.81 1.66 3.48
CA ILE A 132 15.55 0.96 3.26
C ILE A 132 15.62 -0.45 3.85
N GLY A 133 14.47 -1.05 4.13
CA GLY A 133 14.39 -2.38 4.72
C GLY A 133 14.54 -2.40 6.24
N GLY A 134 14.88 -3.55 6.82
CA GLY A 134 15.04 -3.72 8.27
C GLY A 134 13.76 -4.04 9.03
N GLU A 135 12.62 -4.20 8.35
CA GLU A 135 11.32 -4.43 8.97
C GLU A 135 11.26 -5.76 9.71
N LYS A 136 10.51 -5.76 10.82
CA LYS A 136 10.25 -6.93 11.68
C LYS A 136 8.75 -7.21 11.86
N SER A 137 7.92 -6.52 11.11
CA SER A 137 6.46 -6.66 11.10
C SER A 137 5.92 -6.33 9.71
N LEU A 138 4.61 -6.50 9.53
CA LEU A 138 3.93 -6.06 8.32
C LEU A 138 4.04 -4.54 8.11
N PRO A 139 3.86 -4.06 6.87
CA PRO A 139 4.00 -2.64 6.53
C PRO A 139 3.06 -1.78 7.37
N PHE A 140 3.62 -0.75 8.02
CA PHE A 140 2.91 0.21 8.89
C PHE A 140 2.29 -0.38 10.17
N TYR A 141 2.56 -1.65 10.51
CA TYR A 141 2.08 -2.28 11.76
C TYR A 141 3.00 -1.88 12.93
N ASN A 142 3.15 -0.57 13.14
CA ASN A 142 4.05 0.04 14.12
C ASN A 142 3.73 -0.36 15.58
N PHE A 143 2.55 -0.93 15.84
CA PHE A 143 2.16 -1.49 17.12
C PHE A 143 2.85 -2.83 17.43
N ASP A 144 3.17 -3.63 16.40
CA ASP A 144 3.94 -4.87 16.53
C ASP A 144 5.42 -4.52 16.74
N HIS A 145 6.03 -3.96 15.70
CA HIS A 145 7.39 -3.46 15.68
C HIS A 145 7.42 -2.12 14.93
N LYS A 146 8.16 -1.14 15.47
CA LYS A 146 8.38 0.12 14.74
C LYS A 146 9.14 -0.16 13.45
N MET A 147 8.63 0.36 12.33
CA MET A 147 9.38 0.39 11.08
C MET A 147 10.65 1.24 11.27
N PRO A 148 11.82 0.77 10.82
CA PRO A 148 13.07 1.53 10.97
C PRO A 148 13.18 2.67 9.96
N HIS A 149 12.71 2.46 8.73
CA HIS A 149 12.77 3.42 7.63
C HIS A 149 11.40 3.54 6.97
N ALA A 150 11.09 4.74 6.47
CA ALA A 150 9.88 4.98 5.69
C ALA A 150 10.12 4.63 4.22
N PRO A 151 9.07 4.31 3.43
CA PRO A 151 9.22 4.15 1.99
C PRO A 151 9.82 5.40 1.33
N VAL A 152 10.74 5.17 0.38
CA VAL A 152 11.57 6.18 -0.27
C VAL A 152 11.04 6.46 -1.67
N ILE A 153 11.06 7.72 -2.10
CA ILE A 153 10.72 8.09 -3.48
C ILE A 153 11.97 8.42 -4.30
N SER A 154 12.21 7.63 -5.34
CA SER A 154 13.11 7.97 -6.43
C SER A 154 12.32 8.57 -7.60
N VAL A 155 12.79 9.68 -8.16
CA VAL A 155 12.12 10.31 -9.31
C VAL A 155 12.94 10.11 -10.59
N ASP A 156 12.28 9.61 -11.63
CA ASP A 156 12.89 9.26 -12.92
C ASP A 156 13.38 10.49 -13.70
N CYS A 157 14.51 10.33 -14.36
CA CYS A 157 15.04 11.18 -15.42
C CYS A 157 15.71 10.30 -16.49
N PHE A 158 15.99 10.87 -17.66
CA PHE A 158 16.44 10.14 -18.84
C PHE A 158 17.70 10.79 -19.42
N ASP A 159 18.55 9.97 -20.03
CA ASP A 159 19.75 10.42 -20.72
C ASP A 159 19.47 11.18 -22.02
N ILE A 160 18.29 10.95 -22.61
CA ILE A 160 17.77 11.66 -23.77
C ILE A 160 16.29 12.02 -23.58
N PRO A 161 15.77 13.04 -24.30
CA PRO A 161 14.34 13.31 -24.31
C PRO A 161 13.54 12.12 -24.85
N ILE A 162 12.55 11.65 -24.10
CA ILE A 162 11.62 10.60 -24.52
C ILE A 162 10.18 11.13 -24.63
N PRO A 163 9.32 10.48 -25.45
CA PRO A 163 7.90 10.77 -25.44
C PRO A 163 7.28 10.48 -24.07
N LEU A 164 6.72 11.51 -23.43
CA LEU A 164 6.01 11.40 -22.15
C LEU A 164 4.55 11.82 -22.30
N ALA A 165 3.68 11.22 -21.48
CA ALA A 165 2.30 11.65 -21.34
C ALA A 165 2.25 13.14 -20.99
N LYS A 166 1.32 13.90 -21.58
CA LYS A 166 1.26 15.37 -21.39
C LYS A 166 1.20 15.78 -19.91
N ALA A 167 0.49 15.01 -19.09
CA ALA A 167 0.36 15.25 -17.66
C ALA A 167 1.73 15.21 -16.93
N VAL A 168 2.64 14.34 -17.36
CA VAL A 168 4.01 14.27 -16.85
C VAL A 168 4.88 15.31 -17.53
N ARG A 169 4.90 15.30 -18.87
CA ARG A 169 5.80 16.09 -19.70
C ARG A 169 5.78 17.58 -19.34
N GLY A 170 4.60 18.13 -19.05
CA GLY A 170 4.44 19.54 -18.69
C GLY A 170 5.23 20.00 -17.46
N HIS A 171 5.75 19.08 -16.65
CA HIS A 171 6.63 19.38 -15.51
C HIS A 171 8.12 19.48 -15.86
N TYR A 172 8.51 19.02 -17.05
CA TYR A 172 9.92 18.79 -17.41
C TYR A 172 10.34 19.48 -18.73
N GLU A 173 9.43 20.17 -19.44
CA GLU A 173 9.69 20.70 -20.80
C GLU A 173 10.95 21.59 -20.91
N ASP A 174 11.36 22.23 -19.81
CA ASP A 174 12.52 23.08 -19.65
C ASP A 174 13.85 22.34 -19.40
N VAL A 175 13.81 21.07 -18.97
CA VAL A 175 15.00 20.29 -18.56
C VAL A 175 15.18 18.97 -19.33
N MET A 176 14.21 18.55 -20.16
CA MET A 176 14.26 17.26 -20.85
C MET A 176 15.49 17.02 -21.75
N GLN A 177 16.24 18.06 -22.09
CA GLN A 177 17.45 18.00 -22.92
C GLN A 177 18.75 17.89 -22.12
N ASP A 178 18.68 18.00 -20.78
CA ASP A 178 19.84 18.06 -19.89
C ASP A 178 19.58 17.14 -18.68
N PRO A 179 20.15 15.92 -18.68
CA PRO A 179 19.93 14.95 -17.61
C PRO A 179 20.34 15.48 -16.23
N GLY A 180 21.41 16.27 -16.14
CA GLY A 180 21.85 16.91 -14.92
C GLY A 180 20.85 17.93 -14.36
N GLU A 181 20.33 18.83 -15.19
CA GLU A 181 19.29 19.79 -14.80
C GLU A 181 17.95 19.09 -14.51
N TRP A 182 17.62 18.01 -15.22
CA TRP A 182 16.45 17.18 -14.92
C TRP A 182 16.58 16.57 -13.53
N ALA A 183 17.71 15.94 -13.22
CA ALA A 183 17.97 15.38 -11.89
C ALA A 183 17.95 16.47 -10.80
N LYS A 184 18.53 17.66 -11.05
CA LYS A 184 18.46 18.79 -10.12
C LYS A 184 17.02 19.22 -9.87
N LYS A 185 16.18 19.28 -10.91
CA LYS A 185 14.77 19.64 -10.79
C LYS A 185 14.00 18.62 -9.94
N ASN A 186 14.24 17.32 -10.17
CA ASN A 186 13.67 16.24 -9.36
C ASN A 186 13.95 16.42 -7.87
N VAL A 187 15.18 16.81 -7.51
CA VAL A 187 15.56 17.01 -6.10
C VAL A 187 15.04 18.35 -5.57
N ARG A 188 15.33 19.46 -6.26
CA ARG A 188 15.11 20.82 -5.76
C ARG A 188 13.64 21.22 -5.73
N GLU A 189 12.89 20.89 -6.78
CA GLU A 189 11.49 21.30 -6.91
C GLU A 189 10.53 20.21 -6.45
N PHE A 190 10.86 18.94 -6.69
CA PHE A 190 9.94 17.82 -6.44
C PHE A 190 10.27 17.04 -5.16
N GLY A 191 11.38 17.36 -4.49
CA GLY A 191 11.71 16.81 -3.17
C GLY A 191 12.00 15.30 -3.20
N ALA A 192 12.56 14.82 -4.32
CA ALA A 192 12.96 13.43 -4.48
C ALA A 192 13.99 13.01 -3.41
N ASP A 193 13.82 11.82 -2.83
CA ASP A 193 14.79 11.26 -1.88
C ASP A 193 16.01 10.67 -2.60
N MET A 194 15.76 10.19 -3.82
CA MET A 194 16.73 9.64 -4.76
C MET A 194 16.37 10.05 -6.20
N VAL A 195 17.29 9.84 -7.14
CA VAL A 195 17.02 10.00 -8.58
C VAL A 195 17.27 8.69 -9.29
N THR A 196 16.38 8.31 -10.21
CA THR A 196 16.62 7.20 -11.14
C THR A 196 17.01 7.78 -12.49
N ILE A 197 18.20 7.45 -12.98
CA ILE A 197 18.61 7.79 -14.35
C ILE A 197 18.45 6.56 -15.24
N HIS A 198 17.65 6.68 -16.31
CA HIS A 198 17.47 5.64 -17.31
C HIS A 198 18.30 5.96 -18.56
N LEU A 199 19.22 5.07 -18.91
CA LEU A 199 20.12 5.19 -20.06
C LEU A 199 19.47 4.67 -21.35
N ILE A 200 18.32 5.23 -21.71
CA ILE A 200 17.45 4.77 -22.81
C ILE A 200 18.13 4.94 -24.18
N SER A 201 19.03 5.91 -24.33
CA SER A 201 19.76 6.10 -25.60
C SER A 201 20.60 4.88 -25.99
N THR A 202 20.92 3.99 -25.05
CA THR A 202 21.71 2.79 -25.31
C THR A 202 20.96 1.69 -26.06
N ASP A 203 19.62 1.78 -26.15
CA ASP A 203 18.84 0.82 -26.93
C ASP A 203 19.32 0.80 -28.40
N PRO A 204 19.71 -0.37 -28.95
CA PRO A 204 20.08 -0.52 -30.36
C PRO A 204 19.02 -0.05 -31.36
N LEU A 205 17.76 0.04 -30.94
CA LEU A 205 16.63 0.53 -31.76
C LEU A 205 16.37 2.03 -31.64
N ILE A 206 17.08 2.73 -30.74
CA ILE A 206 16.94 4.18 -30.52
C ILE A 206 18.17 4.91 -31.04
N ASN A 207 19.23 5.05 -30.23
CA ASN A 207 20.47 5.72 -30.62
C ASN A 207 21.67 4.76 -30.64
N ASP A 208 21.55 3.56 -30.07
CA ASP A 208 22.63 2.59 -29.88
C ASP A 208 23.87 3.18 -29.18
N THR A 209 23.67 4.18 -28.31
CA THR A 209 24.76 4.91 -27.65
C THR A 209 25.78 3.95 -27.02
N PRO A 210 27.09 4.11 -27.27
CA PRO A 210 28.11 3.26 -26.67
C PRO A 210 28.10 3.32 -25.14
N ALA A 211 28.36 2.19 -24.48
CA ALA A 211 28.36 2.08 -23.01
C ALA A 211 29.18 3.18 -22.30
N ARG A 212 30.40 3.44 -22.79
CA ARG A 212 31.29 4.47 -22.23
C ARG A 212 30.75 5.90 -22.41
N GLU A 213 29.97 6.13 -23.45
CA GLU A 213 29.35 7.44 -23.67
C GLU A 213 28.15 7.62 -22.74
N ALA A 214 27.29 6.61 -22.60
CA ALA A 214 26.17 6.63 -21.65
C ALA A 214 26.63 6.76 -20.18
N ALA A 215 27.78 6.17 -19.82
CA ALA A 215 28.36 6.32 -18.49
C ALA A 215 28.71 7.78 -18.12
N LYS A 216 29.00 8.64 -19.12
CA LYS A 216 29.24 10.08 -18.84
C LYS A 216 27.99 10.79 -18.34
N THR A 217 26.80 10.37 -18.79
CA THR A 217 25.54 10.90 -18.27
C THR A 217 25.36 10.54 -16.79
N VAL A 218 25.85 9.37 -16.36
CA VAL A 218 25.85 9.00 -14.95
C VAL A 218 26.76 9.95 -14.15
N GLU A 219 27.98 10.23 -14.64
CA GLU A 219 28.89 11.20 -14.00
C GLU A 219 28.25 12.60 -13.90
N GLU A 220 27.58 13.05 -14.97
CA GLU A 220 26.87 14.33 -15.01
C GLU A 220 25.78 14.40 -13.92
N VAL A 221 24.93 13.38 -13.82
CA VAL A 221 23.88 13.29 -12.79
C VAL A 221 24.50 13.23 -11.39
N LEU A 222 25.56 12.42 -11.20
CA LEU A 222 26.27 12.32 -9.93
C LEU A 222 26.86 13.66 -9.48
N GLN A 223 27.34 14.49 -10.40
CA GLN A 223 27.84 15.85 -10.12
C GLN A 223 26.69 16.84 -9.87
N ALA A 224 25.56 16.64 -10.56
CA ALA A 224 24.41 17.53 -10.51
C ALA A 224 23.61 17.43 -9.19
N VAL A 225 23.49 16.23 -8.62
CA VAL A 225 22.71 15.99 -7.40
C VAL A 225 23.52 15.35 -6.28
N LYS A 226 23.07 15.57 -5.04
CA LYS A 226 23.73 15.08 -3.81
C LYS A 226 22.98 13.96 -3.11
N VAL A 227 21.83 13.55 -3.66
CA VAL A 227 21.09 12.37 -3.22
C VAL A 227 21.69 11.09 -3.85
N PRO A 228 21.44 9.91 -3.26
CA PRO A 228 21.76 8.64 -3.90
C PRO A 228 21.00 8.46 -5.22
N ILE A 229 21.57 7.68 -6.15
CA ILE A 229 20.97 7.44 -7.45
C ILE A 229 20.79 5.95 -7.76
N VAL A 230 19.76 5.66 -8.55
CA VAL A 230 19.54 4.38 -9.24
C VAL A 230 19.98 4.55 -10.69
N ILE A 231 20.73 3.59 -11.22
CA ILE A 231 21.20 3.60 -12.61
C ILE A 231 20.52 2.46 -13.36
N GLY A 232 19.66 2.81 -14.31
CA GLY A 232 18.92 1.90 -15.18
C GLY A 232 19.49 1.85 -16.60
N GLY A 233 19.55 0.66 -17.19
CA GLY A 233 19.83 0.48 -18.61
C GLY A 233 18.63 0.80 -19.51
N SER A 234 18.72 0.38 -20.77
CA SER A 234 17.61 0.46 -21.74
C SER A 234 16.56 -0.64 -21.57
N GLY A 235 16.91 -1.72 -20.87
CA GLY A 235 16.15 -2.97 -20.82
C GLY A 235 16.60 -4.00 -21.86
N ASN A 236 17.58 -3.68 -22.72
CA ASN A 236 18.08 -4.61 -23.73
C ASN A 236 19.03 -5.65 -23.11
N PRO A 237 18.71 -6.96 -23.17
CA PRO A 237 19.47 -7.99 -22.45
C PRO A 237 20.90 -8.21 -22.97
N GLU A 238 21.20 -7.81 -24.21
CA GLU A 238 22.53 -7.94 -24.81
C GLU A 238 23.39 -6.69 -24.55
N LYS A 239 22.79 -5.51 -24.60
CA LYS A 239 23.49 -4.22 -24.43
C LYS A 239 23.69 -3.85 -22.96
N ASP A 240 22.66 -4.04 -22.13
CA ASP A 240 22.65 -3.55 -20.75
C ASP A 240 23.81 -4.08 -19.89
N PRO A 241 24.27 -5.35 -19.98
CA PRO A 241 25.42 -5.81 -19.19
C PRO A 241 26.67 -4.95 -19.40
N ALA A 242 26.98 -4.56 -20.64
CA ALA A 242 28.14 -3.72 -20.94
C ALA A 242 27.93 -2.25 -20.51
N VAL A 243 26.70 -1.76 -20.63
CA VAL A 243 26.33 -0.39 -20.20
C VAL A 243 26.42 -0.26 -18.69
N LEU A 244 25.87 -1.22 -17.94
CA LEU A 244 25.86 -1.21 -16.48
C LEU A 244 27.24 -1.49 -15.89
N GLU A 245 28.10 -2.26 -16.57
CA GLU A 245 29.53 -2.36 -16.23
C GLU A 245 30.21 -0.98 -16.30
N ALA A 246 30.09 -0.29 -17.44
CA ALA A 246 30.71 1.02 -17.62
C ALA A 246 30.13 2.08 -16.67
N ALA A 247 28.83 2.01 -16.38
CA ALA A 247 28.17 2.91 -15.44
C ALA A 247 28.57 2.65 -13.98
N ALA A 248 28.80 1.38 -13.60
CA ALA A 248 29.34 1.03 -12.29
C ALA A 248 30.78 1.55 -12.12
N GLU A 249 31.63 1.39 -13.14
CA GLU A 249 32.99 1.94 -13.12
C GLU A 249 32.99 3.47 -12.96
N ALA A 250 32.17 4.17 -13.74
CA ALA A 250 32.06 5.63 -13.68
C ALA A 250 31.49 6.16 -12.36
N ALA A 251 30.73 5.34 -11.64
CA ALA A 251 30.11 5.68 -10.37
C ALA A 251 30.86 5.13 -9.15
N GLU A 252 32.08 4.62 -9.31
CA GLU A 252 32.81 3.89 -8.26
C GLU A 252 32.81 4.61 -6.91
N GLY A 253 32.52 3.85 -5.85
CA GLY A 253 32.49 4.36 -4.49
C GLY A 253 31.24 5.18 -4.14
N GLU A 254 30.37 5.53 -5.09
CA GLU A 254 29.13 6.29 -4.81
C GLU A 254 28.00 5.44 -4.22
N ARG A 255 28.18 4.12 -4.22
CA ARG A 255 27.22 3.13 -3.70
C ARG A 255 25.81 3.29 -4.29
N CYS A 256 25.75 3.37 -5.62
CA CYS A 256 24.52 3.43 -6.40
C CYS A 256 23.70 2.13 -6.31
N LEU A 257 22.45 2.18 -6.77
CA LEU A 257 21.65 0.98 -7.07
C LEU A 257 21.71 0.68 -8.57
N ILE A 258 22.35 -0.42 -8.94
CA ILE A 258 22.48 -0.86 -10.34
C ILE A 258 21.22 -1.66 -10.72
N ALA A 259 20.41 -1.09 -11.61
CA ALA A 259 19.14 -1.65 -12.09
C ALA A 259 19.28 -2.13 -13.56
N SER A 260 19.26 -3.44 -13.83
CA SER A 260 19.06 -4.55 -12.89
C SER A 260 19.76 -5.82 -13.33
N ALA A 261 20.04 -6.71 -12.40
CA ALA A 261 20.38 -8.09 -12.71
C ALA A 261 19.10 -8.91 -12.88
N ASN A 262 19.03 -9.75 -13.91
CA ASN A 262 17.93 -10.69 -14.09
C ASN A 262 18.31 -11.98 -14.84
N LEU A 263 17.42 -12.97 -14.80
CA LEU A 263 17.67 -14.30 -15.35
C LEU A 263 17.72 -14.35 -16.89
N ASN A 264 17.26 -13.30 -17.57
CA ASN A 264 17.20 -13.21 -19.04
C ASN A 264 18.36 -12.40 -19.64
N MET A 265 19.30 -11.95 -18.82
CA MET A 265 20.53 -11.26 -19.24
C MET A 265 21.74 -11.80 -18.49
N ASP A 266 22.94 -11.31 -18.81
CA ASP A 266 24.16 -11.68 -18.09
C ASP A 266 24.22 -11.02 -16.70
N TYR A 267 23.41 -11.54 -15.76
CA TYR A 267 23.40 -11.09 -14.37
C TYR A 267 24.76 -11.24 -13.68
N LYS A 268 25.65 -12.13 -14.17
CA LYS A 268 26.96 -12.34 -13.56
C LYS A 268 27.87 -11.15 -13.81
N ARG A 269 27.87 -10.63 -15.04
CA ARG A 269 28.59 -9.40 -15.42
C ARG A 269 28.14 -8.22 -14.58
N ILE A 270 26.83 -7.98 -14.53
CA ILE A 270 26.23 -6.87 -13.77
C ILE A 270 26.55 -7.00 -12.27
N ALA A 271 26.39 -8.19 -11.69
CA ALA A 271 26.66 -8.41 -10.27
C ALA A 271 28.15 -8.30 -9.91
N ASN A 272 29.06 -8.75 -10.78
CA ASN A 272 30.49 -8.58 -10.55
C ASN A 272 30.88 -7.10 -10.63
N ALA A 273 30.37 -6.35 -11.60
CA ALA A 273 30.64 -4.91 -11.71
C ALA A 273 30.12 -4.14 -10.51
N ALA A 274 28.87 -4.41 -10.07
CA ALA A 274 28.32 -3.79 -8.88
C ALA A 274 29.19 -4.06 -7.65
N LYS A 275 29.62 -5.31 -7.44
CA LYS A 275 30.49 -5.68 -6.31
C LYS A 275 31.88 -5.04 -6.41
N GLU A 276 32.49 -5.04 -7.58
CA GLU A 276 33.84 -4.52 -7.83
C GLU A 276 33.93 -3.02 -7.52
N HIS A 277 32.91 -2.24 -7.92
CA HIS A 277 32.87 -0.79 -7.72
C HIS A 277 32.07 -0.34 -6.48
N GLY A 278 31.68 -1.27 -5.60
CA GLY A 278 31.07 -0.97 -4.31
C GLY A 278 29.61 -0.50 -4.36
N HIS A 279 28.81 -1.07 -5.26
CA HIS A 279 27.40 -0.74 -5.48
C HIS A 279 26.45 -1.82 -4.99
N THR A 280 25.21 -1.38 -4.78
CA THR A 280 24.07 -2.27 -4.54
C THR A 280 23.45 -2.71 -5.87
N ILE A 281 22.76 -3.84 -5.87
CA ILE A 281 22.17 -4.45 -7.06
C ILE A 281 20.66 -4.63 -6.91
N LEU A 282 19.92 -4.29 -7.97
CA LEU A 282 18.51 -4.62 -8.08
C LEU A 282 18.36 -6.02 -8.69
N SER A 283 17.79 -6.94 -7.92
CA SER A 283 17.49 -8.32 -8.32
C SER A 283 16.07 -8.39 -8.88
N TRP A 284 15.94 -8.30 -10.20
CA TRP A 284 14.65 -8.16 -10.88
C TRP A 284 14.11 -9.48 -11.41
N THR A 285 12.82 -9.75 -11.15
CA THR A 285 12.09 -10.90 -11.70
C THR A 285 10.67 -10.53 -12.12
N GLN A 286 10.07 -11.34 -13.00
CA GLN A 286 8.75 -11.09 -13.58
C GLN A 286 7.65 -11.80 -12.77
N LEU A 287 7.17 -11.17 -11.70
CA LEU A 287 6.01 -11.62 -10.91
C LEU A 287 6.07 -13.09 -10.43
N ASP A 288 7.29 -13.64 -10.22
CA ASP A 288 7.48 -15.03 -9.80
C ASP A 288 8.40 -15.14 -8.58
N ILE A 289 7.82 -15.57 -7.46
CA ILE A 289 8.51 -15.70 -6.18
C ILE A 289 9.64 -16.75 -6.20
N ASN A 290 9.53 -17.80 -7.01
CA ASN A 290 10.54 -18.85 -7.09
C ASN A 290 11.73 -18.40 -7.95
N ALA A 291 11.46 -17.66 -9.03
CA ALA A 291 12.46 -16.98 -9.82
C ALA A 291 13.23 -15.98 -8.93
N GLN A 292 12.53 -15.22 -8.08
CA GLN A 292 13.18 -14.28 -7.15
C GLN A 292 14.14 -15.00 -6.20
N LYS A 293 13.71 -16.09 -5.57
CA LYS A 293 14.59 -16.92 -4.73
C LYS A 293 15.79 -17.46 -5.50
N THR A 294 15.55 -17.90 -6.74
CA THR A 294 16.59 -18.47 -7.60
C THR A 294 17.64 -17.43 -7.95
N LEU A 295 17.23 -16.24 -8.39
CA LEU A 295 18.12 -15.14 -8.72
C LEU A 295 18.91 -14.69 -7.49
N ASN A 296 18.25 -14.49 -6.34
CA ASN A 296 18.92 -14.11 -5.09
C ASN A 296 20.01 -15.13 -4.68
N ARG A 297 19.70 -16.43 -4.76
CA ARG A 297 20.68 -17.50 -4.51
C ARG A 297 21.86 -17.48 -5.49
N TYR A 298 21.62 -17.12 -6.75
CA TYR A 298 22.69 -16.99 -7.73
C TYR A 298 23.58 -15.78 -7.42
N LEU A 299 23.01 -14.66 -7.00
CA LEU A 299 23.79 -13.49 -6.54
C LEU A 299 24.64 -13.83 -5.31
N PHE A 300 24.12 -14.58 -4.32
CA PHE A 300 24.94 -15.02 -3.18
C PHE A 300 26.10 -15.92 -3.60
N LYS A 301 25.90 -16.81 -4.58
CA LYS A 301 26.97 -17.68 -5.10
C LYS A 301 28.08 -16.89 -5.81
N LEU A 302 27.78 -15.69 -6.31
CA LEU A 302 28.76 -14.75 -6.85
C LEU A 302 29.45 -13.91 -5.76
N GLY A 303 29.04 -14.08 -4.50
CA GLY A 303 29.57 -13.35 -3.36
C GLY A 303 29.00 -11.94 -3.19
N VAL A 304 27.81 -11.66 -3.76
CA VAL A 304 27.10 -10.40 -3.47
C VAL A 304 26.63 -10.42 -2.01
N PRO A 305 27.01 -9.43 -1.19
CA PRO A 305 26.53 -9.31 0.19
C PRO A 305 25.01 -9.15 0.25
N ARG A 306 24.41 -9.57 1.37
CA ARG A 306 22.95 -9.51 1.52
C ARG A 306 22.46 -8.07 1.67
N GLU A 307 23.25 -7.25 2.36
CA GLU A 307 23.09 -5.81 2.55
C GLU A 307 23.28 -4.97 1.27
N ASP A 308 23.60 -5.62 0.14
CA ASP A 308 23.76 -4.99 -1.17
C ASP A 308 22.64 -5.38 -2.15
N ILE A 309 21.61 -6.13 -1.73
CA ILE A 309 20.53 -6.59 -2.61
C ILE A 309 19.21 -5.89 -2.28
N VAL A 310 18.60 -5.29 -3.31
CA VAL A 310 17.20 -4.85 -3.33
C VAL A 310 16.46 -5.74 -4.33
N ILE A 311 15.28 -6.25 -4.00
CA ILE A 311 14.50 -7.09 -4.92
C ILE A 311 13.46 -6.26 -5.66
N ASP A 312 13.23 -6.56 -6.93
CA ASP A 312 12.13 -6.00 -7.71
C ASP A 312 11.34 -7.15 -8.34
N PRO A 313 10.19 -7.53 -7.76
CA PRO A 313 9.37 -8.62 -8.26
C PRO A 313 8.47 -8.23 -9.44
N THR A 314 8.77 -7.11 -10.10
CA THR A 314 7.95 -6.42 -11.10
C THR A 314 6.70 -5.77 -10.53
N THR A 315 6.52 -4.49 -10.82
CA THR A 315 5.29 -3.74 -10.58
C THR A 315 4.37 -3.80 -11.79
N ALA A 316 3.10 -4.08 -11.55
CA ALA A 316 2.04 -3.96 -12.55
C ALA A 316 1.14 -2.75 -12.24
N ALA A 317 0.66 -2.08 -13.28
CA ALA A 317 -0.20 -0.92 -13.14
C ALA A 317 -1.63 -1.30 -12.71
N LEU A 318 -2.35 -0.33 -12.11
CA LEU A 318 -3.77 -0.47 -11.79
C LEU A 318 -4.57 -0.95 -13.03
N GLY A 319 -5.32 -2.05 -12.90
CA GLY A 319 -6.09 -2.63 -14.00
C GLY A 319 -5.30 -3.52 -14.97
N TYR A 320 -3.97 -3.62 -14.82
CA TYR A 320 -3.08 -4.40 -15.68
C TYR A 320 -2.23 -5.41 -14.86
N GLY A 321 -2.83 -6.02 -13.82
CA GLY A 321 -2.20 -7.03 -12.98
C GLY A 321 -1.66 -6.54 -11.63
N LEU A 322 -2.08 -5.36 -11.17
CA LEU A 322 -1.69 -4.80 -9.86
C LEU A 322 -2.01 -5.75 -8.69
N ASP A 323 -3.09 -6.51 -8.77
CA ASP A 323 -3.48 -7.55 -7.82
C ASP A 323 -2.44 -8.68 -7.72
N TYR A 324 -1.93 -9.14 -8.87
CA TYR A 324 -0.83 -10.12 -8.88
C TYR A 324 0.45 -9.54 -8.26
N ALA A 325 0.80 -8.30 -8.60
CA ALA A 325 1.96 -7.62 -8.02
C ALA A 325 1.80 -7.45 -6.49
N PHE A 326 0.61 -7.03 -6.04
CA PHE A 326 0.26 -6.88 -4.64
C PHE A 326 0.45 -8.20 -3.88
N THR A 327 -0.19 -9.27 -4.34
CA THR A 327 -0.11 -10.58 -3.67
C THR A 327 1.31 -11.14 -3.70
N ASN A 328 2.08 -10.91 -4.78
CA ASN A 328 3.46 -11.37 -4.85
C ASN A 328 4.35 -10.64 -3.81
N ILE A 329 4.24 -9.32 -3.72
CA ILE A 329 4.97 -8.48 -2.74
C ILE A 329 4.57 -8.85 -1.30
N GLU A 330 3.27 -8.97 -1.02
CA GLU A 330 2.76 -9.33 0.31
C GLU A 330 3.27 -10.72 0.74
N ARG A 331 3.25 -11.70 -0.17
CA ARG A 331 3.79 -13.04 0.09
C ARG A 331 5.28 -13.01 0.36
N MET A 332 6.05 -12.23 -0.39
CA MET A 332 7.49 -12.06 -0.15
C MET A 332 7.75 -11.46 1.24
N ARG A 333 7.03 -10.40 1.60
CA ARG A 333 7.11 -9.77 2.93
C ARG A 333 6.79 -10.75 4.05
N ILE A 334 5.67 -11.47 3.95
CA ILE A 334 5.26 -12.47 4.95
C ILE A 334 6.28 -13.61 5.04
N SER A 335 6.79 -14.11 3.91
CA SER A 335 7.83 -15.15 3.88
C SER A 335 9.10 -14.69 4.59
N ALA A 336 9.58 -13.48 4.32
CA ALA A 336 10.73 -12.90 5.00
C ALA A 336 10.52 -12.84 6.52
N LEU A 337 9.37 -12.34 6.98
CA LEU A 337 9.02 -12.24 8.40
C LEU A 337 8.83 -13.60 9.09
N LYS A 338 8.51 -14.65 8.31
CA LYS A 338 8.47 -16.04 8.76
C LYS A 338 9.84 -16.73 8.74
N GLY A 339 10.91 -16.04 8.32
CA GLY A 339 12.28 -16.55 8.36
C GLY A 339 12.83 -17.06 7.02
N ASP A 340 12.14 -16.80 5.90
CA ASP A 340 12.67 -17.11 4.57
C ASP A 340 13.76 -16.11 4.17
N THR A 341 15.02 -16.49 4.39
CA THR A 341 16.19 -15.65 4.14
C THR A 341 16.44 -15.37 2.65
N ASP A 342 15.86 -16.15 1.73
CA ASP A 342 16.04 -15.93 0.29
C ASP A 342 15.16 -14.79 -0.22
N LEU A 343 14.15 -14.35 0.55
CA LEU A 343 13.24 -13.26 0.21
C LEU A 343 13.33 -12.07 1.19
N ALA A 344 14.23 -12.15 2.17
CA ALA A 344 14.35 -11.18 3.26
C ALA A 344 15.05 -9.88 2.85
N PHE A 345 14.61 -9.23 1.76
CA PHE A 345 15.25 -8.05 1.19
C PHE A 345 14.24 -6.92 1.00
N PRO A 346 14.69 -5.65 1.01
CA PRO A 346 13.81 -4.54 0.69
C PRO A 346 13.31 -4.63 -0.75
N ILE A 347 12.09 -4.17 -0.97
CA ILE A 347 11.35 -4.31 -2.22
C ILE A 347 11.31 -2.95 -2.94
N SER A 348 11.83 -2.93 -4.16
CA SER A 348 11.65 -1.82 -5.10
C SER A 348 10.41 -2.04 -5.96
N CYS A 349 9.68 -0.95 -6.25
CA CYS A 349 8.54 -0.95 -7.14
C CYS A 349 8.68 0.15 -8.21
N GLY A 350 8.72 -0.26 -9.48
CA GLY A 350 8.61 0.62 -10.64
C GLY A 350 7.20 1.19 -10.81
N ILE A 351 6.80 2.15 -9.97
CA ILE A 351 5.45 2.74 -9.98
C ILE A 351 5.18 3.52 -11.28
N THR A 352 6.22 4.04 -11.93
CA THR A 352 6.16 4.65 -13.27
C THR A 352 5.46 3.77 -14.32
N ASN A 353 5.42 2.44 -14.14
CA ASN A 353 4.64 1.53 -14.99
C ASN A 353 3.15 1.91 -15.09
N ALA A 354 2.61 2.64 -14.12
CA ALA A 354 1.28 3.24 -14.17
C ALA A 354 1.04 4.06 -15.45
N TRP A 355 2.06 4.71 -15.99
CA TRP A 355 1.97 5.50 -17.23
C TRP A 355 1.91 4.65 -18.51
N GLY A 356 2.16 3.33 -18.40
CA GLY A 356 1.92 2.37 -19.48
C GLY A 356 0.43 2.03 -19.66
N ALA A 357 -0.40 2.22 -18.62
CA ALA A 357 -1.84 2.04 -18.72
C ALA A 357 -2.44 3.10 -19.66
N ARG A 358 -3.28 2.67 -20.60
CA ARG A 358 -3.92 3.58 -21.58
C ARG A 358 -4.73 4.66 -20.88
N GLU A 359 -5.32 4.29 -19.76
CA GLU A 359 -6.11 5.13 -18.89
C GLU A 359 -5.29 6.24 -18.22
N ALA A 360 -3.98 6.09 -18.08
CA ALA A 360 -3.17 7.14 -17.48
C ALA A 360 -2.98 8.35 -18.42
N TRP A 361 -3.08 8.17 -19.74
CA TRP A 361 -2.63 9.20 -20.70
C TRP A 361 -3.55 9.45 -21.89
N MET A 362 -4.38 8.49 -22.30
CA MET A 362 -5.32 8.71 -23.40
C MET A 362 -6.39 9.71 -23.00
N LYS A 363 -6.75 10.61 -23.92
CA LYS A 363 -7.80 11.62 -23.67
C LYS A 363 -9.16 10.98 -23.45
N ASN A 364 -9.51 10.03 -24.31
CA ASN A 364 -10.77 9.29 -24.30
C ASN A 364 -10.47 7.80 -24.46
N SER A 365 -11.44 6.94 -24.10
CA SER A 365 -11.34 5.51 -24.35
C SER A 365 -11.17 5.22 -25.85
N PRO A 366 -10.34 4.22 -26.23
CA PRO A 366 -10.29 3.73 -27.61
C PRO A 366 -11.51 2.88 -27.99
N ILE A 367 -12.39 2.56 -27.03
CA ILE A 367 -13.62 1.80 -27.23
C ILE A 367 -14.80 2.79 -27.28
N ALA A 368 -15.60 2.74 -28.35
CA ALA A 368 -16.62 3.75 -28.62
C ALA A 368 -17.79 3.71 -27.62
N GLU A 369 -18.10 2.53 -27.09
CA GLU A 369 -19.20 2.28 -26.15
C GLU A 369 -18.79 2.47 -24.68
N ASP A 370 -17.53 2.82 -24.43
CA ASP A 370 -17.02 2.97 -23.08
C ASP A 370 -17.49 4.28 -22.44
N SER A 371 -17.47 4.30 -21.11
CA SER A 371 -17.77 5.48 -20.32
C SER A 371 -16.75 6.61 -20.54
N ASP A 372 -17.18 7.84 -20.31
CA ASP A 372 -16.24 8.96 -20.22
C ASP A 372 -15.31 8.75 -19.01
N TRP A 373 -14.01 8.56 -19.30
CA TRP A 373 -12.99 8.39 -18.28
C TRP A 373 -12.61 9.70 -17.57
N GLY A 374 -13.12 10.85 -18.05
CA GLY A 374 -12.78 12.16 -17.55
C GLY A 374 -11.34 12.58 -17.87
N PRO A 375 -10.88 13.73 -17.32
CA PRO A 375 -9.65 14.36 -17.77
C PRO A 375 -8.38 13.57 -17.40
N ALA A 376 -7.57 13.23 -18.43
CA ALA A 376 -6.29 12.53 -18.26
C ALA A 376 -5.30 13.26 -17.31
N ALA A 377 -5.39 14.59 -17.21
CA ALA A 377 -4.54 15.38 -16.31
C ALA A 377 -4.74 15.06 -14.82
N TYR A 378 -5.92 14.57 -14.43
CA TYR A 378 -6.18 14.10 -13.06
C TYR A 378 -6.00 12.58 -12.97
N ARG A 379 -6.44 11.86 -13.99
CA ARG A 379 -6.46 10.40 -13.99
C ARG A 379 -5.07 9.77 -14.04
N GLY A 380 -4.15 10.31 -14.84
CA GLY A 380 -2.77 9.84 -14.90
C GLY A 380 -2.05 9.85 -13.54
N PRO A 381 -2.00 11.01 -12.85
CA PRO A 381 -1.42 11.07 -11.50
C PRO A 381 -2.15 10.18 -10.49
N LEU A 382 -3.48 10.02 -10.60
CA LEU A 382 -4.23 9.10 -9.73
C LEU A 382 -3.85 7.64 -9.97
N TYR A 383 -3.62 7.23 -11.22
CA TYR A 383 -3.12 5.89 -11.53
C TYR A 383 -1.77 5.62 -10.84
N GLU A 384 -0.84 6.56 -10.94
CA GLU A 384 0.46 6.45 -10.29
C GLU A 384 0.35 6.45 -8.76
N ILE A 385 -0.51 7.29 -8.18
CA ILE A 385 -0.79 7.31 -6.73
C ILE A 385 -1.37 5.97 -6.28
N MET A 386 -2.39 5.46 -6.95
CA MET A 386 -3.08 4.23 -6.56
C MET A 386 -2.16 3.02 -6.66
N THR A 387 -1.35 2.92 -7.71
CA THR A 387 -0.32 1.88 -7.82
C THR A 387 0.70 2.00 -6.69
N GLY A 388 1.22 3.20 -6.41
CA GLY A 388 2.19 3.43 -5.32
C GLY A 388 1.66 3.09 -3.93
N LEU A 389 0.47 3.57 -3.58
CA LEU A 389 -0.14 3.31 -2.26
C LEU A 389 -0.50 1.84 -2.07
N THR A 390 -1.02 1.19 -3.11
CA THR A 390 -1.38 -0.22 -3.08
C THR A 390 -0.16 -1.10 -2.81
N LEU A 391 0.96 -0.83 -3.49
CA LEU A 391 2.19 -1.59 -3.27
C LEU A 391 2.93 -1.17 -1.99
N GLY A 392 2.72 0.05 -1.50
CA GLY A 392 3.23 0.47 -0.21
C GLY A 392 2.62 -0.31 0.95
N VAL A 393 1.30 -0.54 0.94
CA VAL A 393 0.68 -1.37 1.99
C VAL A 393 0.96 -2.87 1.81
N ALA A 394 1.35 -3.32 0.60
CA ALA A 394 1.85 -4.68 0.37
C ALA A 394 3.27 -4.91 0.94
N GLY A 395 4.09 -3.84 0.99
CA GLY A 395 5.42 -3.85 1.60
C GLY A 395 6.57 -3.45 0.68
N GLY A 396 6.31 -2.59 -0.30
CA GLY A 396 7.36 -1.91 -1.04
C GLY A 396 8.05 -0.81 -0.23
N ASP A 397 9.36 -0.69 -0.41
CA ASP A 397 10.26 0.17 0.37
C ASP A 397 10.89 1.30 -0.48
N LEU A 398 11.05 1.09 -1.79
CA LEU A 398 11.58 2.07 -2.74
C LEU A 398 10.63 2.21 -3.93
N PHE A 399 10.15 3.42 -4.21
CA PHE A 399 9.23 3.70 -5.31
C PHE A 399 9.90 4.56 -6.38
N MET A 400 10.03 4.01 -7.58
CA MET A 400 10.46 4.76 -8.77
C MET A 400 9.21 5.38 -9.41
N MET A 401 9.16 6.71 -9.39
CA MET A 401 8.00 7.52 -9.78
C MET A 401 8.41 8.60 -10.77
N MET A 402 7.44 9.22 -11.43
CA MET A 402 7.69 10.21 -12.47
C MET A 402 6.85 11.47 -12.33
N HIS A 403 5.57 11.41 -11.96
CA HIS A 403 4.76 12.62 -11.84
C HIS A 403 4.97 13.30 -10.48
N PRO A 404 5.46 14.56 -10.42
CA PRO A 404 5.84 15.21 -9.17
C PRO A 404 4.75 15.24 -8.10
N LYS A 405 3.51 15.55 -8.48
CA LYS A 405 2.38 15.59 -7.53
C LYS A 405 1.99 14.19 -7.03
N ALA A 406 2.17 13.16 -7.86
CA ALA A 406 1.88 11.79 -7.48
C ALA A 406 2.93 11.30 -6.48
N ALA A 407 4.21 11.50 -6.81
CA ALA A 407 5.34 11.28 -5.91
C ALA A 407 5.16 11.96 -4.54
N ALA A 408 4.81 13.25 -4.53
CA ALA A 408 4.55 13.98 -3.29
C ALA A 408 3.35 13.43 -2.50
N ALA A 409 2.29 13.00 -3.18
CA ALA A 409 1.12 12.41 -2.52
C ALA A 409 1.44 11.04 -1.90
N VAL A 410 2.09 10.14 -2.65
CA VAL A 410 2.53 8.83 -2.13
C VAL A 410 3.46 9.02 -0.95
N LYS A 411 4.48 9.87 -1.07
CA LYS A 411 5.40 10.22 0.01
C LYS A 411 4.66 10.68 1.26
N ARG A 412 3.73 11.62 1.12
CA ARG A 412 2.99 12.18 2.26
C ARG A 412 2.19 11.11 2.99
N VAL A 413 1.45 10.28 2.25
CA VAL A 413 0.61 9.23 2.82
C VAL A 413 1.46 8.15 3.48
N THR A 414 2.53 7.68 2.83
CA THR A 414 3.40 6.65 3.43
C THR A 414 4.17 7.16 4.65
N GLN A 415 4.57 8.43 4.67
CA GLN A 415 5.17 9.06 5.85
C GLN A 415 4.17 9.20 7.00
N MET A 416 2.91 9.54 6.70
CA MET A 416 1.83 9.55 7.68
C MET A 416 1.61 8.16 8.28
N LEU A 417 1.51 7.12 7.44
CA LEU A 417 1.34 5.73 7.90
C LEU A 417 2.57 5.20 8.67
N PHE A 418 3.77 5.63 8.27
CA PHE A 418 5.01 5.36 9.00
C PHE A 418 5.01 5.97 10.42
N GLY A 419 4.19 7.00 10.66
CA GLY A 419 4.13 7.70 11.94
C GLY A 419 5.16 8.83 12.03
N ALA A 420 5.62 9.36 10.89
CA ALA A 420 6.33 10.63 10.88
C ALA A 420 5.36 11.70 11.41
N ALA A 421 5.77 12.44 12.44
CA ALA A 421 5.04 13.64 12.85
C ALA A 421 4.85 14.50 11.60
N ALA A 422 3.64 14.98 11.35
CA ALA A 422 3.37 15.92 10.27
C ALA A 422 4.36 17.08 10.41
N LYS A 423 5.44 17.08 9.63
CA LYS A 423 6.37 18.19 9.61
C LYS A 423 5.57 19.35 9.05
N ALA A 424 5.25 20.30 9.93
CA ALA A 424 4.74 21.62 9.62
C ALA A 424 5.48 22.16 8.39
N GLY A 425 4.79 22.14 7.24
CA GLY A 425 5.40 22.33 5.93
C GLY A 425 4.38 22.66 4.85
N ALA A 426 3.23 23.21 5.24
CA ALA A 426 2.34 23.95 4.36
C ALA A 426 1.97 25.23 5.11
N GLU A 427 2.64 26.32 4.72
CA GLU A 427 2.34 27.73 5.04
C GLU A 427 2.18 28.12 6.52
N ALA A 428 3.04 29.05 6.94
CA ALA A 428 2.92 29.76 8.21
C ALA A 428 1.52 30.40 8.33
N GLY A 429 0.67 29.87 9.23
CA GLY A 429 -0.58 30.53 9.63
C GLY A 429 -1.74 29.63 10.04
N ALA A 430 -1.75 28.35 9.70
CA ALA A 430 -2.79 27.44 10.14
C ALA A 430 -2.18 26.32 10.99
N GLU A 431 -2.38 26.37 12.32
CA GLU A 431 -2.46 25.14 13.08
C GLU A 431 -3.60 24.32 12.46
N GLU A 432 -3.27 23.34 11.62
CA GLU A 432 -4.17 22.21 11.44
C GLU A 432 -4.18 21.46 12.78
N GLU A 433 -4.92 21.99 13.76
CA GLU A 433 -5.57 21.16 14.75
C GLU A 433 -6.30 20.10 13.95
N GLY A 434 -5.70 18.91 13.86
CA GLY A 434 -6.36 17.76 13.24
C GLY A 434 -7.76 17.72 13.79
N ARG A 435 -8.76 17.92 12.91
CA ARG A 435 -10.16 18.02 13.32
C ARG A 435 -10.40 16.85 14.28
N LYS A 436 -10.77 17.15 15.52
CA LYS A 436 -11.31 16.13 16.42
C LYS A 436 -12.66 15.73 15.85
N ILE A 437 -12.62 14.86 14.84
CA ILE A 437 -13.79 14.24 14.27
C ILE A 437 -14.24 13.24 15.33
N LYS A 438 -15.46 13.42 15.85
CA LYS A 438 -15.99 12.46 16.80
C LYS A 438 -16.24 11.15 16.04
N VAL A 439 -16.09 10.00 16.69
CA VAL A 439 -16.33 8.68 16.06
C VAL A 439 -17.71 8.61 15.38
N GLU A 440 -18.71 9.27 15.96
CA GLU A 440 -20.06 9.43 15.42
C GLU A 440 -20.12 10.14 14.04
N ASP A 441 -19.16 11.02 13.75
CA ASP A 441 -19.02 11.69 12.45
C ASP A 441 -18.29 10.81 11.41
N TRP A 442 -17.65 9.70 11.82
CA TRP A 442 -17.05 8.72 10.89
C TRP A 442 -18.07 7.73 10.32
N VAL A 443 -19.14 7.47 11.07
CA VAL A 443 -20.12 6.40 10.76
C VAL A 443 -21.36 6.95 10.04
N SER A 444 -21.58 8.27 10.09
CA SER A 444 -22.70 8.91 9.39
C SER A 444 -22.29 9.40 8.00
N TRP A 445 -22.57 8.59 6.97
CA TRP A 445 -22.63 9.07 5.58
C TRP A 445 -23.95 9.85 5.38
N GLY A 446 -24.08 10.97 6.06
CA GLY A 446 -25.16 11.95 5.87
C GLY A 446 -24.55 13.24 5.34
N GLY A 447 -24.88 13.58 4.10
CA GLY A 447 -24.25 14.66 3.34
C GLY A 447 -24.25 16.04 4.02
N ARG A 448 -23.23 16.82 3.67
CA ARG A 448 -23.31 18.28 3.58
C ARG A 448 -22.78 18.72 2.24
#